data_AF-A0A7L1HBS8-F1
#
_entry.id   AF-A0A7L1HBS8-F1
#
_cell.length_a   1.000
_cell.length_b   1.000
_cell.length_c   1.000
_cell.angle_alpha   90.00
_cell.angle_beta   90.00
_cell.angle_gamma   90.00
#
_symmetry.space_group_name_H-M   'P 1'
#
loop_
_entity.id
_entity.type
_entity.pdbx_description
1 polymer ?
#
loop_
_entity_poly.entity_id
_entity_poly.type
_entity_poly.pdbx_seq_one_letter_code
_entity_poly.pdbx_strand_id
1 'polypeptide(L)'
;QEPESPEASQFRLAAGRIPEVPFGLSSSPAVLSHYGVEANTVALFRRVDNDRRDLDMSSKDVDAEKMIRFVRMNELRLVTEYNPVTAIGVMQSALQLHLLLITDKMSPKHPERMRKYRAAAELFKGKILFILLDSNLKSNERIVSFFKLKKSQLPALALFHAPDEEQDVLSLNEVSVERIQDFCNRFLQ
;
A
#
# COMPACT_ATOMS: atom_id res chain seq x y z
N GLN A 1 -24.50 -3.85 -22.32
CA GLN A 1 -23.53 -4.55 -23.17
C GLN A 1 -22.16 -4.33 -22.57
N GLU A 2 -21.33 -5.37 -22.52
CA GLU A 2 -19.94 -5.21 -22.13
C GLU A 2 -19.19 -4.36 -23.17
N PRO A 3 -18.27 -3.47 -22.78
CA PRO A 3 -17.49 -2.68 -23.73
C PRO A 3 -16.53 -3.56 -24.54
N GLU A 4 -16.47 -3.38 -25.86
CA GLU A 4 -15.65 -4.18 -26.79
C GLU A 4 -14.53 -3.41 -27.51
N SER A 5 -14.12 -2.26 -26.99
CA SER A 5 -13.05 -1.48 -27.61
C SER A 5 -11.66 -2.14 -27.47
N PRO A 6 -10.66 -1.73 -28.26
CA PRO A 6 -9.28 -2.16 -28.07
C PRO A 6 -8.77 -1.91 -26.64
N GLU A 7 -9.12 -0.78 -26.04
CA GLU A 7 -8.76 -0.40 -24.67
C GLU A 7 -9.44 -1.34 -23.66
N ALA A 8 -10.72 -1.68 -23.86
CA ALA A 8 -11.42 -2.65 -23.02
C ALA A 8 -10.78 -4.05 -23.09
N SER A 9 -10.25 -4.43 -24.26
CA SER A 9 -9.51 -5.68 -24.43
C SER A 9 -8.17 -5.67 -23.68
N GLN A 10 -7.41 -4.56 -23.75
CA GLN A 10 -6.18 -4.40 -22.96
C GLN A 10 -6.47 -4.42 -21.46
N PHE A 11 -7.56 -3.79 -21.02
CA PHE A 11 -8.00 -3.80 -19.63
C PHE A 11 -8.30 -5.22 -19.13
N ARG A 12 -9.04 -6.03 -19.91
CA ARG A 12 -9.31 -7.43 -19.57
C ARG A 12 -8.04 -8.27 -19.50
N LEU A 13 -7.08 -8.04 -20.40
CA LEU A 13 -5.78 -8.70 -20.36
C LEU A 13 -5.00 -8.33 -19.10
N ALA A 14 -5.01 -7.06 -18.69
CA ALA A 14 -4.41 -6.62 -17.44
C ALA A 14 -5.08 -7.31 -16.24
N ALA A 15 -6.41 -7.27 -16.14
CA ALA A 15 -7.17 -7.88 -15.06
C ALA A 15 -6.90 -9.39 -14.92
N GLY A 16 -6.80 -10.12 -16.05
CA GLY A 16 -6.48 -11.55 -16.05
C GLY A 16 -5.08 -11.88 -15.55
N ARG A 17 -4.14 -10.92 -15.58
CA ARG A 17 -2.74 -11.12 -15.16
C ARG A 17 -2.48 -10.76 -13.71
N ILE A 18 -3.39 -10.05 -13.05
CA ILE A 18 -3.30 -9.66 -11.64
C ILE A 18 -4.60 -9.98 -10.88
N PRO A 19 -4.98 -11.28 -10.82
CA PRO A 19 -6.30 -11.72 -10.36
C PRO A 19 -6.59 -11.45 -8.88
N GLU A 20 -5.57 -11.11 -8.09
CA GLU A 20 -5.74 -10.74 -6.68
C GLU A 20 -6.27 -9.32 -6.48
N VAL A 21 -6.31 -8.49 -7.54
CA VAL A 21 -6.93 -7.17 -7.53
C VAL A 21 -8.32 -7.28 -8.17
N PRO A 22 -9.40 -6.82 -7.49
CA PRO A 22 -10.73 -6.84 -8.08
C PRO A 22 -10.87 -5.74 -9.15
N PHE A 23 -11.35 -6.13 -10.34
CA PHE A 23 -11.61 -5.21 -11.45
C PHE A 23 -13.10 -5.07 -11.72
N GLY A 24 -13.48 -3.89 -12.22
CA GLY A 24 -14.80 -3.63 -12.78
C GLY A 24 -14.65 -2.82 -14.06
N LEU A 25 -15.51 -3.09 -15.04
CA LEU A 25 -15.54 -2.38 -16.32
C LEU A 25 -16.95 -1.84 -16.54
N SER A 26 -17.07 -0.57 -16.93
CA SER A 26 -18.36 0.08 -17.17
C SER A 26 -18.24 1.12 -18.27
N SER A 27 -19.26 1.19 -19.11
CA SER A 27 -19.52 2.27 -20.07
C SER A 27 -20.82 3.03 -19.75
N SER A 28 -21.41 2.79 -18.57
CA SER A 28 -22.68 3.41 -18.19
C SER A 28 -22.51 4.91 -17.95
N PRO A 29 -23.32 5.77 -18.59
CA PRO A 29 -23.27 7.22 -18.35
C PRO A 29 -23.45 7.60 -16.87
N ALA A 30 -24.25 6.85 -16.12
CA ALA A 30 -24.45 7.08 -14.69
C ALA A 30 -23.18 6.84 -13.87
N VAL A 31 -22.40 5.80 -14.22
CA VAL A 31 -21.12 5.50 -13.55
C VAL A 31 -20.08 6.56 -13.91
N LEU A 32 -20.00 6.94 -15.19
CA LEU A 32 -19.08 7.99 -15.66
C LEU A 32 -19.36 9.32 -14.96
N SER A 33 -20.63 9.73 -14.89
CA SER A 33 -21.05 10.95 -14.21
C SER A 33 -20.76 10.91 -12.70
N HIS A 34 -21.06 9.79 -12.03
CA HIS A 34 -20.80 9.64 -10.59
C HIS A 34 -19.32 9.85 -10.22
N TYR A 35 -18.42 9.37 -11.08
CA TYR A 35 -16.97 9.47 -10.89
C TYR A 35 -16.34 10.65 -11.65
N GLY A 36 -17.11 11.52 -12.31
CA GLY A 36 -16.56 12.66 -13.07
C GLY A 36 -15.57 12.25 -14.16
N VAL A 37 -15.83 11.15 -14.87
CA VAL A 37 -14.98 10.62 -15.94
C VAL A 37 -15.48 11.12 -17.30
N GLU A 38 -14.69 11.94 -17.99
CA GLU A 38 -15.04 12.55 -19.28
C GLU A 38 -14.43 11.81 -20.49
N ALA A 39 -13.39 11.01 -20.28
CA ALA A 39 -12.71 10.21 -21.29
C ALA A 39 -12.39 8.82 -20.74
N ASN A 40 -12.02 7.87 -21.61
CA ASN A 40 -11.59 6.53 -21.18
C ASN A 40 -10.52 6.66 -20.09
N THR A 41 -10.74 6.02 -18.95
CA THR A 41 -9.91 6.17 -17.75
C THR A 41 -9.87 4.85 -16.98
N VAL A 42 -8.70 4.47 -16.48
CA VAL A 42 -8.58 3.43 -15.46
C VAL A 42 -8.48 4.11 -14.11
N ALA A 43 -9.50 3.97 -13.28
CA ALA A 43 -9.55 4.51 -11.92
C ALA A 43 -9.22 3.42 -10.89
N LEU A 44 -8.19 3.66 -10.08
CA LEU A 44 -7.81 2.85 -8.93
C LEU A 44 -8.34 3.49 -7.64
N PHE A 45 -9.23 2.78 -6.95
CA PHE A 45 -9.82 3.23 -5.69
C PHE A 45 -9.12 2.58 -4.49
N ARG A 46 -8.64 3.40 -3.56
CA ARG A 46 -7.89 2.97 -2.37
C ARG A 46 -8.75 3.16 -1.13
N ARG A 47 -9.16 2.05 -0.52
CA ARG A 47 -9.98 2.08 0.72
C ARG A 47 -9.18 2.40 1.98
N VAL A 48 -7.86 2.34 1.91
CA VAL A 48 -6.97 2.49 3.08
C VAL A 48 -6.85 3.96 3.46
N ASP A 49 -6.73 4.83 2.46
CA ASP A 49 -6.59 6.28 2.59
C ASP A 49 -7.72 7.06 1.90
N ASN A 50 -8.76 6.37 1.45
CA ASN A 50 -9.93 6.93 0.75
C ASN A 50 -9.58 7.76 -0.49
N ASP A 51 -8.49 7.40 -1.16
CA ASP A 51 -7.99 8.12 -2.32
C ASP A 51 -8.30 7.41 -3.64
N ARG A 52 -8.22 8.16 -4.75
CA ARG A 52 -8.39 7.68 -6.12
C ARG A 52 -7.21 8.12 -6.97
N ARG A 53 -6.70 7.18 -7.78
CA ARG A 53 -5.68 7.45 -8.79
C ARG A 53 -6.24 7.11 -10.16
N ASP A 54 -6.02 8.01 -11.12
CA ASP A 54 -6.49 7.83 -12.49
C ASP A 54 -5.32 7.68 -13.44
N LEU A 55 -5.48 6.75 -14.38
CA LEU A 55 -4.65 6.61 -15.55
C LEU A 55 -5.47 7.04 -16.76
N ASP A 56 -5.03 8.09 -17.43
CA ASP A 56 -5.59 8.54 -18.71
C ASP A 56 -5.35 7.48 -19.79
N MET A 57 -6.42 7.05 -20.46
CA MET A 57 -6.38 6.07 -21.55
C MET A 57 -6.48 6.72 -22.93
N SER A 58 -6.45 8.05 -23.03
CA SER A 58 -6.53 8.77 -24.30
C SER A 58 -5.31 8.53 -25.19
N SER A 59 -4.17 8.17 -24.60
CA SER A 59 -2.94 7.88 -25.32
C SER A 59 -2.92 6.46 -25.89
N LYS A 60 -2.58 6.34 -27.18
CA LYS A 60 -2.52 5.06 -27.91
C LYS A 60 -1.44 4.09 -27.42
N ASP A 61 -0.55 4.55 -26.54
CA ASP A 61 0.54 3.76 -25.99
C ASP A 61 0.17 3.05 -24.68
N VAL A 62 -1.06 3.20 -24.17
CA VAL A 62 -1.49 2.54 -22.93
C VAL A 62 -1.98 1.11 -23.21
N ASP A 63 -1.11 0.15 -22.92
CA ASP A 63 -1.35 -1.28 -23.02
C ASP A 63 -1.58 -1.93 -21.64
N ALA A 64 -1.84 -3.24 -21.65
CA ALA A 64 -2.03 -4.01 -20.42
C ALA A 64 -0.83 -3.92 -19.45
N GLU A 65 0.41 -3.81 -19.95
CA GLU A 65 1.60 -3.70 -19.10
C GLU A 65 1.64 -2.37 -18.36
N LYS A 66 1.33 -1.26 -19.05
CA LYS A 66 1.24 0.06 -18.41
C LYS A 66 0.12 0.11 -17.38
N MET A 67 -1.03 -0.50 -17.65
CA MET A 67 -2.12 -0.62 -16.67
C MET A 67 -1.69 -1.42 -15.43
N ILE A 68 -1.06 -2.59 -15.63
CA ILE A 68 -0.56 -3.40 -14.51
C ILE A 68 0.45 -2.60 -13.70
N ARG A 69 1.42 -1.96 -14.36
CA ARG A 69 2.42 -1.13 -13.69
C ARG A 69 1.76 0.00 -12.89
N PHE A 70 0.79 0.69 -13.48
CA PHE A 70 0.02 1.72 -12.80
C PHE A 70 -0.66 1.18 -11.53
N VAL A 71 -1.36 0.04 -11.63
CA VAL A 71 -1.99 -0.59 -10.46
C VAL A 71 -0.95 -0.95 -9.40
N ARG A 72 0.16 -1.60 -9.77
CA ARG A 72 1.21 -2.03 -8.81
C ARG A 72 1.91 -0.88 -8.12
N MET A 73 2.15 0.22 -8.82
CA MET A 73 2.82 1.39 -8.25
C MET A 73 1.91 2.17 -7.31
N ASN A 74 0.59 2.11 -7.50
CA ASN A 74 -0.37 2.94 -6.77
C ASN A 74 -1.23 2.16 -5.76
N GLU A 75 -1.30 0.82 -5.83
CA GLU A 75 -2.10 0.02 -4.91
C GLU A 75 -1.61 0.19 -3.47
N LEU A 76 -2.57 0.40 -2.56
CA LEU A 76 -2.33 0.35 -1.12
C LEU A 76 -3.30 -0.66 -0.51
N ARG A 77 -2.72 -1.62 0.22
CA ARG A 77 -3.46 -2.63 0.98
C ARG A 77 -3.48 -2.23 2.46
N LEU A 78 -4.33 -2.89 3.24
CA LEU A 78 -4.40 -2.66 4.70
C LEU A 78 -3.01 -2.72 5.35
N VAL A 79 -2.19 -3.68 4.90
CA VAL A 79 -0.75 -3.68 5.15
C VAL A 79 -0.06 -3.79 3.79
N THR A 80 0.69 -2.75 3.42
CA THR A 80 1.43 -2.70 2.15
C THR A 80 2.88 -3.09 2.40
N GLU A 81 3.41 -4.04 1.63
CA GLU A 81 4.84 -4.32 1.67
C GLU A 81 5.60 -3.23 0.93
N TYR A 82 6.61 -2.66 1.58
CA TYR A 82 7.48 -1.68 0.97
C TYR A 82 8.57 -2.35 0.13
N ASN A 83 8.63 -1.97 -1.13
CA ASN A 83 9.67 -2.32 -2.09
C ASN A 83 9.76 -1.21 -3.16
N PRO A 84 10.74 -1.25 -4.08
CA PRO A 84 10.90 -0.21 -5.09
C PRO A 84 9.66 0.05 -5.98
N VAL A 85 8.77 -0.94 -6.15
CA VAL A 85 7.54 -0.78 -6.95
C VAL A 85 6.47 -0.05 -6.15
N THR A 86 6.23 -0.45 -4.90
CA THR A 86 5.16 0.09 -4.05
C THR A 86 5.55 1.41 -3.36
N ALA A 87 6.84 1.77 -3.38
CA ALA A 87 7.35 3.00 -2.76
C ALA A 87 6.60 4.26 -3.25
N ILE A 88 6.24 4.32 -4.54
CA ILE A 88 5.50 5.44 -5.11
C ILE A 88 4.15 5.61 -4.41
N GLY A 89 3.33 4.54 -4.37
CA GLY A 89 2.01 4.58 -3.74
C GLY A 89 2.05 4.88 -2.24
N VAL A 90 3.07 4.37 -1.53
CA VAL A 90 3.29 4.65 -0.10
C VAL A 90 3.61 6.13 0.12
N MET A 91 4.55 6.69 -0.65
CA MET A 91 4.95 8.10 -0.52
C MET A 91 3.85 9.08 -0.97
N GLN A 92 2.96 8.64 -1.87
CA GLN A 92 1.83 9.42 -2.35
C GLN A 92 0.55 9.20 -1.53
N SER A 93 0.60 8.47 -0.41
CA SER A 93 -0.58 8.28 0.43
C SER A 93 -1.06 9.61 1.03
N ALA A 94 -2.37 9.78 1.15
CA ALA A 94 -2.94 10.91 1.88
C ALA A 94 -2.74 10.79 3.41
N LEU A 95 -2.42 9.59 3.90
CA LEU A 95 -2.08 9.37 5.31
C LEU A 95 -0.64 9.79 5.57
N GLN A 96 -0.47 10.77 6.46
CA GLN A 96 0.83 11.33 6.82
C GLN A 96 1.56 10.50 7.88
N LEU A 97 0.85 9.71 8.67
CA LEU A 97 1.43 8.85 9.69
C LEU A 97 1.63 7.44 9.15
N HIS A 98 2.86 6.95 9.19
CA HIS A 98 3.23 5.63 8.72
C HIS A 98 3.77 4.79 9.87
N LEU A 99 3.22 3.60 10.08
CA LEU A 99 3.77 2.60 10.97
C LEU A 99 4.42 1.51 10.14
N LEU A 100 5.71 1.28 10.33
CA LEU A 100 6.46 0.20 9.71
C LEU A 100 6.64 -0.95 10.71
N LEU A 101 6.33 -2.18 10.29
CA LEU A 101 6.86 -3.40 10.88
C LEU A 101 8.11 -3.81 10.11
N ILE A 102 9.27 -3.63 10.73
CA ILE A 102 10.56 -4.02 10.16
C ILE A 102 10.93 -5.40 10.70
N THR A 103 10.97 -6.39 9.82
CA THR A 103 11.10 -7.79 10.24
C THR A 103 11.76 -8.66 9.19
N ASP A 104 12.38 -9.74 9.66
CA ASP A 104 12.72 -10.89 8.82
C ASP A 104 11.43 -11.64 8.42
N LYS A 105 11.10 -11.62 7.12
CA LYS A 105 9.96 -12.36 6.54
C LYS A 105 10.16 -13.87 6.49
N MET A 106 11.40 -14.35 6.49
CA MET A 106 11.74 -15.77 6.48
C MET A 106 11.64 -16.41 7.87
N SER A 107 11.53 -15.59 8.92
CA SER A 107 11.36 -16.06 10.29
C SER A 107 10.10 -16.92 10.46
N PRO A 108 10.15 -18.06 11.16
CA PRO A 108 8.98 -18.93 11.36
C PRO A 108 7.84 -18.26 12.16
N LYS A 109 8.16 -17.21 12.93
CA LYS A 109 7.17 -16.40 13.66
C LYS A 109 6.49 -15.33 12.78
N HIS A 110 6.94 -15.13 11.53
CA HIS A 110 6.41 -14.09 10.64
C HIS A 110 4.90 -14.22 10.39
N PRO A 111 4.32 -15.41 10.12
CA PRO A 111 2.88 -15.53 9.89
C PRO A 111 2.04 -15.04 11.08
N GLU A 112 2.43 -15.40 12.30
CA GLU A 112 1.73 -14.97 13.51
C GLU A 112 1.88 -13.46 13.76
N ARG A 113 3.09 -12.91 13.58
CA ARG A 113 3.32 -11.46 13.65
C ARG A 113 2.43 -10.71 12.67
N MET A 114 2.36 -11.16 11.42
CA MET A 114 1.53 -10.52 10.39
C MET A 114 0.04 -10.60 10.70
N ARG A 115 -0.44 -11.69 11.29
CA ARG A 115 -1.83 -11.79 11.76
C ARG A 115 -2.13 -10.71 12.81
N LYS A 116 -1.28 -10.56 13.82
CA LYS A 116 -1.45 -9.55 14.88
C LYS A 116 -1.29 -8.13 14.35
N TYR A 117 -0.33 -7.92 13.47
CA TYR A 117 -0.08 -6.61 12.85
C TYR A 117 -1.26 -6.16 11.96
N ARG A 118 -1.86 -7.07 11.17
CA ARG A 118 -3.09 -6.77 10.42
C ARG A 118 -4.29 -6.50 11.32
N ALA A 119 -4.43 -7.24 12.42
CA ALA A 119 -5.50 -6.98 13.38
C ALA A 119 -5.38 -5.58 14.01
N ALA A 120 -4.15 -5.13 14.31
CA ALA A 120 -3.92 -3.76 14.74
C ALA A 120 -4.20 -2.73 13.63
N ALA A 121 -3.82 -3.02 12.37
CA ALA A 121 -4.05 -2.12 11.23
C ALA A 121 -5.52 -1.74 11.05
N GLU A 122 -6.45 -2.67 11.28
CA GLU A 122 -7.89 -2.39 11.20
C GLU A 122 -8.35 -1.30 12.19
N LEU A 123 -7.71 -1.20 13.36
CA LEU A 123 -8.05 -0.20 14.38
C LEU A 123 -7.66 1.23 13.97
N PHE A 124 -6.70 1.36 13.05
CA PHE A 124 -6.13 2.64 12.61
C PHE A 124 -6.41 2.94 11.13
N LYS A 125 -7.34 2.22 10.51
CA LYS A 125 -7.71 2.42 9.12
C LYS A 125 -8.14 3.88 8.87
N GLY A 126 -7.62 4.48 7.81
CA GLY A 126 -7.85 5.89 7.47
C GLY A 126 -7.14 6.89 8.38
N LYS A 127 -6.26 6.43 9.30
CA LYS A 127 -5.48 7.29 10.20
C LYS A 127 -3.98 7.07 10.07
N ILE A 128 -3.56 5.81 10.08
CA ILE A 128 -2.14 5.42 9.99
C ILE A 128 -1.98 4.42 8.85
N LEU A 129 -1.00 4.63 7.98
CA LEU A 129 -0.62 3.68 6.94
C LEU A 129 0.26 2.59 7.53
N PHE A 130 -0.16 1.33 7.43
CA PHE A 130 0.61 0.19 7.92
C PHE A 130 1.47 -0.41 6.80
N ILE A 131 2.76 -0.54 7.08
CA ILE A 131 3.79 -0.91 6.10
C ILE A 131 4.61 -2.08 6.62
N LEU A 132 4.82 -3.10 5.79
CA LEU A 132 5.77 -4.17 6.05
C LEU A 132 7.10 -3.86 5.36
N LEU A 133 8.20 -3.86 6.11
CA LEU A 133 9.55 -3.73 5.56
C LEU A 133 10.32 -5.04 5.79
N ASP A 134 10.62 -5.78 4.71
CA ASP A 134 11.45 -6.98 4.79
C ASP A 134 12.93 -6.61 5.00
N SER A 135 13.52 -7.06 6.10
CA SER A 135 14.93 -6.83 6.41
C SER A 135 15.91 -7.68 5.60
N ASN A 136 15.40 -8.69 4.86
CA ASN A 136 16.22 -9.51 3.97
C ASN A 136 16.49 -8.85 2.62
N LEU A 137 15.68 -7.86 2.22
CA LEU A 137 15.88 -7.14 0.98
C LEU A 137 16.99 -6.09 1.16
N LYS A 138 18.07 -6.24 0.39
CA LYS A 138 19.20 -5.29 0.39
C LYS A 138 18.76 -3.86 0.09
N SER A 139 17.76 -3.67 -0.76
CA SER A 139 17.18 -2.35 -1.07
C SER A 139 16.62 -1.62 0.16
N ASN A 140 16.28 -2.36 1.23
CA ASN A 140 15.69 -1.81 2.45
C ASN A 140 16.74 -1.46 3.52
N GLU A 141 18.02 -1.79 3.34
CA GLU A 141 19.07 -1.52 4.34
C GLU A 141 19.20 -0.03 4.69
N ARG A 142 19.01 0.84 3.70
CA ARG A 142 19.01 2.30 3.90
C ARG A 142 17.86 2.75 4.81
N ILE A 143 16.68 2.14 4.68
CA ILE A 143 15.50 2.48 5.47
C ILE A 143 15.67 1.97 6.90
N VAL A 144 16.19 0.75 7.09
CA VAL A 144 16.51 0.24 8.43
C VAL A 144 17.50 1.18 9.14
N SER A 145 18.50 1.69 8.39
CA SER A 145 19.48 2.64 8.93
C SER A 145 18.91 4.02 9.21
N PHE A 146 17.94 4.49 8.40
CA PHE A 146 17.21 5.75 8.63
C PHE A 146 16.54 5.76 10.01
N PHE A 147 15.91 4.64 10.38
CA PHE A 147 15.32 4.43 11.72
C PHE A 147 16.35 4.08 12.81
N LYS A 148 17.66 4.22 12.52
CA LYS A 148 18.78 3.95 13.45
C LYS A 148 18.75 2.54 14.04
N LEU A 149 18.15 1.58 13.33
CA LEU A 149 18.05 0.19 13.75
C LEU A 149 19.19 -0.66 13.20
N LYS A 150 19.57 -1.69 13.96
CA LYS A 150 20.44 -2.79 13.51
C LYS A 150 19.61 -4.06 13.29
N LYS A 151 20.10 -4.99 12.45
CA LYS A 151 19.44 -6.29 12.24
C LYS A 151 19.23 -7.07 13.54
N SER A 152 20.13 -6.94 14.52
CA SER A 152 20.00 -7.58 15.85
C SER A 152 18.88 -7.01 16.72
N GLN A 153 18.30 -5.87 16.35
CA GLN A 153 17.18 -5.21 17.06
C GLN A 153 15.82 -5.52 16.42
N LEU A 154 15.79 -6.38 15.41
CA LEU A 154 14.57 -6.77 14.70
C LEU A 154 13.93 -8.02 15.34
N PRO A 155 12.59 -8.14 15.30
CA PRO A 155 11.63 -7.21 14.68
C PRO A 155 11.47 -5.90 15.48
N ALA A 156 11.13 -4.83 14.77
CA ALA A 156 10.87 -3.52 15.38
C ALA A 156 9.67 -2.84 14.71
N LEU A 157 9.02 -1.96 15.47
CA LEU A 157 8.10 -0.97 14.94
C LEU A 157 8.84 0.35 14.78
N ALA A 158 8.56 1.05 13.70
CA ALA A 158 8.95 2.44 13.51
C ALA A 158 7.72 3.23 13.10
N LEU A 159 7.35 4.23 13.90
CA LEU A 159 6.28 5.15 13.60
C LEU A 159 6.90 6.47 13.15
N PHE A 160 6.39 7.01 12.06
CA PHE A 160 6.99 8.16 11.39
C PHE A 160 5.89 9.08 10.84
N HIS A 161 6.06 10.38 11.06
CA HIS A 161 5.25 11.43 10.47
C HIS A 161 5.96 11.96 9.22
N ALA A 162 5.36 11.74 8.05
CA ALA A 162 5.98 12.01 6.75
C ALA A 162 6.35 13.48 6.48
N PRO A 163 5.55 14.48 6.89
CA PRO A 163 5.84 15.88 6.63
C PRO A 163 7.10 16.44 7.31
N ASP A 164 7.39 16.05 8.55
CA ASP A 164 8.48 16.61 9.38
C ASP A 164 9.54 15.59 9.82
N GLU A 165 9.36 14.34 9.42
CA GLU A 165 10.22 13.21 9.76
C GLU A 165 10.33 12.90 11.26
N GLU A 166 9.38 13.37 12.07
CA GLU A 166 9.27 12.94 13.46
C GLU A 166 9.06 11.42 13.51
N GLN A 167 9.85 10.75 14.34
CA GLN A 167 9.84 9.29 14.41
C GLN A 167 10.07 8.77 15.82
N ASP A 168 9.42 7.66 16.12
CA ASP A 168 9.69 6.84 17.30
C ASP A 168 9.91 5.39 16.87
N VAL A 169 10.72 4.65 17.62
CA VAL A 169 11.12 3.28 17.30
C VAL A 169 11.01 2.39 18.52
N LEU A 170 10.37 1.24 18.35
CA LEU A 170 10.19 0.24 19.38
C LEU A 170 10.69 -1.13 18.90
N SER A 171 11.81 -1.58 19.46
CA SER A 171 12.25 -2.98 19.31
C SER A 171 11.30 -3.93 20.03
N LEU A 172 11.00 -5.07 19.40
CA LEU A 172 10.02 -6.03 19.90
C LEU A 172 10.64 -7.41 20.07
N ASN A 173 10.42 -8.02 21.23
CA ASN A 173 10.59 -9.47 21.38
C ASN A 173 9.44 -10.22 20.68
N GLU A 174 8.22 -9.69 20.81
CA GLU A 174 7.00 -10.23 20.24
C GLU A 174 6.05 -9.09 19.84
N VAL A 175 5.30 -9.32 18.76
CA VAL A 175 4.25 -8.43 18.26
C VAL A 175 2.94 -8.81 18.95
N SER A 176 2.23 -7.83 19.50
CA SER A 176 0.84 -7.95 19.96
C SER A 176 0.03 -6.73 19.52
N VAL A 177 -1.30 -6.89 19.43
CA VAL A 177 -2.21 -5.80 19.02
C VAL A 177 -2.14 -4.66 20.03
N GLU A 178 -2.21 -4.98 21.32
CA GLU A 178 -2.12 -4.03 22.44
C GLU A 178 -0.83 -3.20 22.38
N ARG A 179 0.32 -3.84 22.18
CA ARG A 179 1.60 -3.12 22.08
C ARG A 179 1.67 -2.17 20.90
N ILE A 180 1.12 -2.56 19.75
CA ILE A 180 1.05 -1.67 18.58
C ILE A 180 0.14 -0.48 18.90
N GLN A 181 -1.03 -0.75 19.48
CA GLN A 181 -1.99 0.27 19.84
C GLN A 181 -1.42 1.28 20.85
N ASP A 182 -0.77 0.80 21.91
CA ASP A 182 -0.11 1.64 22.90
C ASP A 182 1.00 2.49 22.26
N PHE A 183 1.80 1.89 21.39
CA PHE A 183 2.87 2.59 20.69
C PHE A 183 2.32 3.71 19.79
N CYS A 184 1.30 3.43 18.98
CA CYS A 184 0.64 4.43 18.17
C CYS A 184 -0.01 5.53 19.01
N ASN A 185 -0.71 5.18 20.09
CA ASN A 185 -1.41 6.15 20.92
C ASN A 185 -0.46 7.09 21.64
N ARG A 186 0.72 6.62 22.07
CA ARG A 186 1.72 7.49 22.70
C ARG A 186 2.29 8.54 21.76
N PHE A 187 2.46 8.18 20.48
CA PHE A 187 2.97 9.12 19.46
C PHE A 187 1.92 10.14 19.02
N LEU A 188 0.64 9.79 19.12
CA LEU A 188 -0.48 10.67 18.76
C LEU A 188 -0.86 11.69 19.85
N GLN A 189 -0.25 11.60 21.04
CA GLN A 189 -0.46 12.52 22.17
C GLN A 189 0.42 13.76 22.03
#